data_AF-A0A9W7E714-F1
#
_entry.id   AF-A0A9W7E714-F1
#
_cell.length_a   1.000
_cell.length_b   1.000
_cell.length_c   1.000
_cell.angle_alpha   90.00
_cell.angle_beta   90.00
_cell.angle_gamma   90.00
#
_symmetry.space_group_name_H-M   'P 1'
#
loop_
_entity.id
_entity.type
_entity.pdbx_description
1 polymer ?
#
loop_
_entity_poly.entity_id
_entity_poly.type
_entity_poly.pdbx_seq_one_letter_code
_entity_poly.pdbx_strand_id
1 'polypeptide(L)'
;MNNPQIYASQGDSFVYKSDLRLLQHGNWLNDNLISFYLECLTSKFNVSNLRVIDSAVVSFLVNQLDEEEEDFQSECSSMDIFESGNSNFLIPVNSSYASSETFGEVGAGNHWSLLHIVIMEAQVSWKHYDSSPSLSNSSAASRTLSKFMLCYKTARKISIGNAVGEDIAGNQTDGWRCGWYVLGNCSRILQGQEGGEDGEGLAQVREEMERFLKERRTLTEREIMTKRRLERFEGVSK
;
A
#
# COMPACT_ATOMS: atom_id res chain seq x y z
N MET A 1 9.97 -25.43 12.86
CA MET A 1 9.94 -24.04 12.37
C MET A 1 9.14 -23.24 13.37
N ASN A 2 9.68 -22.13 13.88
CA ASN A 2 8.94 -21.28 14.82
C ASN A 2 7.79 -20.61 14.07
N ASN A 3 6.58 -20.70 14.63
CA ASN A 3 5.41 -20.03 14.07
C ASN A 3 5.66 -18.52 14.07
N PRO A 4 5.36 -17.79 12.97
CA PRO A 4 5.56 -16.35 12.92
C PRO A 4 4.73 -15.68 14.02
N GLN A 5 5.42 -14.93 14.90
CA GLN A 5 4.78 -14.29 16.04
C GLN A 5 4.24 -12.93 15.62
N ILE A 6 2.92 -12.82 15.49
CA ILE A 6 2.23 -11.54 15.27
C ILE A 6 2.54 -10.61 16.45
N TYR A 7 2.96 -9.38 16.14
CA TYR A 7 3.23 -8.32 17.09
C TYR A 7 2.09 -7.30 17.15
N ALA A 8 1.58 -6.87 15.99
CA ALA A 8 0.46 -5.95 15.88
C ALA A 8 -0.33 -6.23 14.59
N SER A 9 -1.60 -5.84 14.57
CA SER A 9 -2.48 -5.92 13.41
C SER A 9 -3.38 -4.68 13.31
N GLN A 10 -3.70 -4.27 12.09
CA GLN A 10 -4.68 -3.23 11.78
C GLN A 10 -5.34 -3.61 10.46
N GLY A 11 -6.67 -3.69 10.43
CA GLY A 11 -7.40 -4.22 9.28
C GLY A 11 -6.88 -5.61 8.91
N ASP A 12 -6.56 -5.80 7.63
CA ASP A 12 -6.00 -7.04 7.09
C ASP A 12 -4.46 -7.08 7.11
N SER A 13 -3.82 -6.04 7.65
CA SER A 13 -2.36 -5.95 7.76
C SER A 13 -1.82 -6.50 9.08
N PHE A 14 -0.73 -7.27 8.99
CA PHE A 14 -0.05 -7.87 10.13
C PHE A 14 1.42 -7.46 10.17
N VAL A 15 1.88 -7.08 11.37
CA VAL A 15 3.30 -6.89 11.67
C VAL A 15 3.76 -8.04 12.54
N TYR A 16 4.80 -8.75 12.11
CA TYR A 16 5.42 -9.81 12.87
C TYR A 16 6.57 -9.26 13.72
N LYS A 17 6.90 -9.97 14.81
CA LYS A 17 8.03 -9.60 15.67
C LYS A 17 9.35 -9.51 14.91
N SER A 18 9.50 -10.31 13.86
CA SER A 18 10.65 -10.28 12.96
C SER A 18 10.77 -8.97 12.19
N ASP A 19 9.65 -8.32 11.85
CA ASP A 19 9.63 -7.10 11.04
C ASP A 19 10.17 -5.90 11.82
N LEU A 20 10.07 -5.91 13.15
CA LEU A 20 10.55 -4.80 14.00
C LEU A 20 12.04 -4.47 13.82
N ARG A 21 12.86 -5.45 13.39
CA ARG A 21 14.27 -5.20 13.08
C ARG A 21 14.45 -4.23 11.90
N LEU A 22 13.48 -4.19 10.99
CA LEU A 22 13.51 -3.35 9.79
C LEU A 22 13.26 -1.87 10.10
N LEU A 23 12.79 -1.56 11.31
CA LEU A 23 12.65 -0.18 11.80
C LEU A 23 13.99 0.42 12.28
N GLN A 24 15.03 -0.40 12.40
CA GLN A 24 16.37 0.07 12.73
C GLN A 24 17.00 0.80 11.55
N HIS A 25 17.90 1.74 11.85
CA HIS A 25 18.58 2.55 10.84
C HIS A 25 19.29 1.67 9.79
N GLY A 26 19.16 2.03 8.51
CA GLY A 26 19.81 1.33 7.41
C GLY A 26 19.06 0.12 6.86
N ASN A 27 17.91 -0.23 7.47
CA ASN A 27 17.09 -1.34 6.99
C ASN A 27 15.92 -0.85 6.13
N TRP A 28 15.52 -1.71 5.21
CA TRP A 28 14.46 -1.46 4.27
C TRP A 28 13.12 -1.89 4.86
N LEU A 29 12.11 -1.04 4.71
CA LEU A 29 10.74 -1.45 5.03
C LEU A 29 10.29 -2.54 4.06
N ASN A 30 9.56 -3.51 4.58
CA ASN A 30 8.86 -4.51 3.79
C ASN A 30 7.38 -4.17 3.64
N ASP A 31 6.70 -4.94 2.82
CA ASP A 31 5.29 -4.84 2.47
C ASP A 31 4.43 -4.78 3.74
N ASN A 32 4.65 -5.69 4.70
CA ASN A 32 3.91 -5.74 5.97
C ASN A 32 3.94 -4.41 6.74
N LEU A 33 5.12 -3.77 6.85
CA LEU A 33 5.25 -2.51 7.57
C LEU A 33 4.60 -1.36 6.79
N ILE A 34 4.75 -1.35 5.46
CA ILE A 34 4.14 -0.35 4.60
C ILE A 34 2.61 -0.44 4.71
N SER A 35 2.04 -1.62 4.44
CA SER A 35 0.61 -1.89 4.51
C SER A 35 0.03 -1.58 5.89
N PHE A 36 0.68 -2.03 6.97
CA PHE A 36 0.23 -1.73 8.34
C PHE A 36 0.11 -0.23 8.62
N TYR A 37 1.11 0.56 8.23
CA TYR A 37 1.06 1.99 8.46
C TYR A 37 -0.02 2.68 7.63
N LEU A 38 -0.18 2.26 6.37
CA LEU A 38 -1.21 2.80 5.49
C LEU A 38 -2.64 2.49 5.99
N GLU A 39 -2.85 1.30 6.53
CA GLU A 39 -4.08 0.92 7.22
C GLU A 39 -4.34 1.78 8.47
N CYS A 40 -3.30 2.04 9.28
CA CYS A 40 -3.41 2.94 10.42
C CYS A 40 -3.75 4.38 10.01
N LEU A 41 -3.12 4.89 8.94
CA LEU A 41 -3.41 6.22 8.42
C LEU A 41 -4.85 6.31 7.90
N THR A 42 -5.31 5.32 7.15
CA THR A 42 -6.68 5.27 6.61
C THR A 42 -7.70 5.28 7.76
N SER A 43 -7.48 4.48 8.80
CA SER A 43 -8.32 4.46 10.00
C SER A 43 -8.30 5.77 10.78
N LYS A 44 -7.15 6.48 10.80
CA LYS A 44 -6.99 7.76 11.53
C LYS A 44 -7.72 8.91 10.84
N PHE A 45 -7.62 9.01 9.51
CA PHE A 45 -8.13 10.17 8.77
C PHE A 45 -9.55 10.00 8.24
N ASN A 46 -10.08 8.76 8.17
CA ASN A 46 -11.46 8.44 7.78
C ASN A 46 -11.95 9.23 6.55
N VAL A 47 -11.13 9.27 5.49
CA VAL A 47 -11.39 10.09 4.30
C VAL A 47 -12.32 9.32 3.36
N SER A 48 -13.59 9.74 3.30
CA SER A 48 -14.66 9.00 2.60
C SER A 48 -14.37 8.62 1.14
N ASN A 49 -13.68 9.47 0.38
CA ASN A 49 -13.41 9.29 -1.05
C ASN A 49 -11.95 8.89 -1.39
N LEU A 50 -11.10 8.70 -0.37
CA LEU A 50 -9.71 8.30 -0.56
C LEU A 50 -9.50 6.86 -0.11
N ARG A 51 -8.80 6.08 -0.91
CA ARG A 51 -8.40 4.71 -0.60
C ARG A 51 -6.90 4.56 -0.75
N VAL A 52 -6.30 3.90 0.22
CA VAL A 52 -4.94 3.41 0.08
C VAL A 52 -5.03 1.96 -0.39
N ILE A 53 -4.31 1.62 -1.45
CA ILE A 53 -4.33 0.28 -2.03
C ILE A 53 -3.18 -0.52 -1.42
N ASP A 54 -3.50 -1.71 -0.90
CA ASP A 54 -2.50 -2.61 -0.35
C ASP A 54 -1.53 -3.09 -1.43
N SER A 55 -0.24 -3.19 -1.09
CA SER A 55 0.81 -3.60 -2.02
C SER A 55 0.57 -5.00 -2.63
N ALA A 56 -0.03 -5.93 -1.90
CA ALA A 56 -0.39 -7.24 -2.41
C ALA A 56 -1.52 -7.17 -3.46
N VAL A 57 -2.49 -6.26 -3.27
CA VAL A 57 -3.53 -5.97 -4.28
C VAL A 57 -2.90 -5.41 -5.55
N VAL A 58 -1.93 -4.49 -5.41
CA VAL A 58 -1.19 -3.96 -6.57
C VAL A 58 -0.44 -5.07 -7.30
N SER A 59 0.25 -5.94 -6.56
CA SER A 59 0.97 -7.08 -7.13
C SER A 59 0.02 -8.05 -7.87
N PHE A 60 -1.15 -8.33 -7.31
CA PHE A 60 -2.20 -9.12 -7.98
C PHE A 60 -2.63 -8.45 -9.30
N LEU A 61 -3.02 -7.17 -9.25
CA LEU A 61 -3.47 -6.40 -10.41
C LEU A 61 -2.42 -6.38 -11.54
N VAL A 62 -1.14 -6.27 -11.19
CA VAL A 62 -0.08 -6.06 -12.18
C VAL A 62 0.49 -7.37 -12.73
N ASN A 63 0.54 -8.43 -11.92
CA ASN A 63 1.26 -9.66 -12.26
C ASN A 63 0.39 -10.90 -12.44
N GLN A 64 -0.80 -10.94 -11.83
CA GLN A 64 -1.66 -12.14 -11.82
C GLN A 64 -2.94 -11.94 -12.59
N LEU A 65 -3.46 -10.71 -12.64
CA LEU A 65 -4.71 -10.41 -13.32
C LEU A 65 -4.47 -10.15 -14.81
N ASP A 66 -4.71 -11.18 -15.63
CA ASP A 66 -4.65 -11.12 -17.08
C ASP A 66 -5.99 -10.66 -17.68
N GLU A 67 -5.93 -9.77 -18.66
CA GLU A 67 -7.12 -9.23 -19.33
C GLU A 67 -7.68 -10.15 -20.40
N GLU A 68 -6.91 -11.18 -20.79
CA GLU A 68 -7.34 -12.22 -21.73
C GLU A 68 -8.09 -13.37 -21.04
N GLU A 69 -8.07 -13.45 -19.71
CA GLU A 69 -8.75 -14.49 -18.94
C GLU A 69 -10.27 -14.25 -18.85
N GLU A 70 -11.05 -15.34 -18.86
CA GLU A 70 -12.52 -15.28 -18.92
C GLU A 70 -13.15 -14.62 -17.68
N ASP A 71 -12.48 -14.71 -16.52
CA ASP A 71 -12.93 -14.20 -15.23
C ASP A 71 -12.45 -12.78 -14.91
N PHE A 72 -11.63 -12.16 -15.77
CA PHE A 72 -11.08 -10.82 -15.59
C PHE A 72 -12.15 -9.79 -15.19
N GLN A 73 -13.30 -9.81 -15.86
CA GLN A 73 -14.39 -8.87 -15.59
C GLN A 73 -15.03 -9.07 -14.22
N SER A 74 -15.22 -10.33 -13.82
CA SER A 74 -15.77 -10.66 -12.50
C SER A 74 -14.80 -10.26 -11.40
N GLU A 75 -13.51 -10.58 -11.56
CA GLU A 75 -12.45 -10.24 -10.59
C GLU A 75 -12.35 -8.72 -10.39
N CYS A 76 -12.35 -7.94 -11.49
CA CYS A 76 -12.39 -6.48 -11.39
C CYS A 76 -13.65 -6.00 -10.64
N SER A 77 -14.81 -6.58 -10.93
CA SER A 77 -16.09 -6.12 -10.38
C SER A 77 -16.30 -6.48 -8.92
N SER A 78 -15.60 -7.50 -8.40
CA SER A 78 -15.67 -7.92 -6.99
C SER A 78 -14.71 -7.17 -6.06
N MET A 79 -13.86 -6.29 -6.60
CA MET A 79 -12.91 -5.53 -5.78
C MET A 79 -13.56 -4.31 -5.13
N ASP A 80 -13.66 -4.32 -3.81
CA ASP A 80 -14.23 -3.23 -3.00
C ASP A 80 -13.50 -1.89 -3.18
N ILE A 81 -12.22 -1.92 -3.58
CA ILE A 81 -11.45 -0.71 -3.89
C ILE A 81 -12.08 0.12 -5.01
N PHE A 82 -12.90 -0.50 -5.89
CA PHE A 82 -13.59 0.17 -7.00
C PHE A 82 -15.07 0.48 -6.71
N GLU A 83 -15.50 0.42 -5.44
CA GLU A 83 -16.84 0.84 -5.05
C GLU A 83 -17.18 2.28 -5.41
N SER A 84 -18.47 2.56 -5.59
CA SER A 84 -18.95 3.90 -5.95
C SER A 84 -18.65 4.91 -4.85
N GLY A 85 -17.97 6.00 -5.21
CA GLY A 85 -17.58 7.08 -4.29
C GLY A 85 -16.08 7.15 -4.04
N ASN A 86 -15.33 6.08 -4.34
CA ASN A 86 -13.88 6.11 -4.32
C ASN A 86 -13.39 6.84 -5.57
N SER A 87 -12.64 7.93 -5.37
CA SER A 87 -12.22 8.81 -6.45
C SER A 87 -10.78 9.29 -6.28
N ASN A 88 -10.11 8.89 -5.21
CA ASN A 88 -8.76 9.29 -4.85
C ASN A 88 -8.03 8.05 -4.32
N PHE A 89 -6.90 7.70 -4.93
CA PHE A 89 -6.20 6.45 -4.68
C PHE A 89 -4.73 6.70 -4.41
N LEU A 90 -4.23 6.16 -3.31
CA LEU A 90 -2.81 6.13 -2.96
C LEU A 90 -2.31 4.70 -3.14
N ILE A 91 -1.34 4.51 -4.03
CA ILE A 91 -0.89 3.19 -4.48
C ILE A 91 0.62 3.09 -4.26
N PRO A 92 1.09 2.28 -3.30
CA PRO A 92 2.51 2.00 -3.16
C PRO A 92 2.98 1.19 -4.37
N VAL A 93 4.04 1.66 -5.03
CA VAL A 93 4.61 1.05 -6.23
C VAL A 93 5.96 0.45 -5.88
N ASN A 94 6.14 -0.84 -6.15
CA ASN A 94 7.40 -1.54 -5.99
C ASN A 94 8.08 -1.71 -7.36
N SER A 95 9.41 -1.61 -7.44
CA SER A 95 10.12 -1.78 -8.72
C SER A 95 10.01 -3.17 -9.33
N SER A 96 9.64 -4.19 -8.55
CA SER A 96 9.27 -5.50 -9.09
C SER A 96 8.09 -5.46 -10.05
N TYR A 97 7.24 -4.43 -9.99
CA TYR A 97 6.07 -4.29 -10.84
C TYR A 97 6.40 -3.81 -12.27
N ALA A 98 7.68 -3.55 -12.59
CA ALA A 98 8.10 -3.11 -13.91
C ALA A 98 7.95 -4.19 -15.00
N SER A 99 7.98 -5.47 -14.62
CA SER A 99 7.83 -6.62 -15.51
C SER A 99 7.12 -7.77 -14.80
N SER A 100 6.37 -8.58 -15.56
CA SER A 100 5.79 -9.82 -15.05
C SER A 100 6.82 -10.96 -14.95
N GLU A 101 8.01 -10.82 -15.56
CA GLU A 101 9.06 -11.85 -15.56
C GLU A 101 9.72 -12.06 -14.19
N THR A 102 9.63 -11.07 -13.30
CA THR A 102 10.16 -11.13 -11.93
C THR A 102 9.14 -11.69 -10.93
N PHE A 103 7.94 -12.05 -11.39
CA PHE A 103 6.89 -12.61 -10.55
C PHE A 103 7.29 -14.00 -10.03
N GLY A 104 7.43 -14.12 -8.71
CA GLY A 104 7.81 -15.38 -8.03
C GLY A 104 9.19 -15.35 -7.38
N GLU A 105 10.02 -14.33 -7.64
CA GLU A 105 11.24 -14.11 -6.88
C GLU A 105 10.91 -13.51 -5.50
N VAL A 106 11.18 -14.28 -4.43
CA VAL A 106 10.95 -13.81 -3.06
C VAL A 106 11.85 -12.61 -2.77
N GLY A 107 11.24 -11.46 -2.47
CA GLY A 107 11.96 -10.21 -2.24
C GLY A 107 12.40 -9.50 -3.52
N ALA A 108 11.76 -9.79 -4.66
CA ALA A 108 11.94 -9.02 -5.87
C ALA A 108 11.59 -7.54 -5.65
N GLY A 109 12.35 -6.66 -6.31
CA GLY A 109 12.16 -5.22 -6.23
C GLY A 109 12.96 -4.57 -5.13
N ASN A 110 13.61 -3.48 -5.50
CA ASN A 110 14.60 -2.76 -4.71
C ASN A 110 14.27 -1.26 -4.60
N HIS A 111 13.03 -0.87 -4.84
CA HIS A 111 12.65 0.52 -4.69
C HIS A 111 11.15 0.65 -4.49
N TRP A 112 10.77 1.62 -3.66
CA TRP A 112 9.40 1.98 -3.37
C TRP A 112 9.14 3.42 -3.78
N SER A 113 8.01 3.65 -4.43
CA SER A 113 7.49 4.97 -4.75
C SER A 113 5.98 5.01 -4.52
N LEU A 114 5.35 6.16 -4.68
CA LEU A 114 3.91 6.34 -4.47
C LEU A 114 3.25 6.87 -5.73
N LEU A 115 2.22 6.18 -6.21
CA LEU A 115 1.33 6.67 -7.25
C LEU A 115 0.04 7.19 -6.62
N HIS A 116 -0.28 8.45 -6.89
CA HIS A 116 -1.52 9.09 -6.48
C HIS A 116 -2.40 9.29 -7.71
N ILE A 117 -3.62 8.75 -7.69
CA ILE A 117 -4.60 8.86 -8.78
C ILE A 117 -5.84 9.56 -8.26
N VAL A 118 -6.31 10.59 -8.97
CA VAL A 118 -7.58 11.25 -8.71
C VAL A 118 -8.47 11.17 -9.94
N ILE A 119 -9.70 10.74 -9.75
CA ILE A 119 -10.69 10.55 -10.81
C ILE A 119 -11.89 11.45 -10.52
N MET A 120 -12.09 12.49 -11.33
CA MET A 120 -13.21 13.43 -11.17
C MET A 120 -13.84 13.68 -12.52
N GLU A 121 -15.18 13.56 -12.61
CA GLU A 121 -15.94 13.87 -13.83
C GLU A 121 -15.39 13.17 -15.10
N ALA A 122 -15.01 11.90 -14.96
CA ALA A 122 -14.39 11.09 -16.03
C ALA A 122 -13.03 11.61 -16.54
N GLN A 123 -12.39 12.54 -15.81
CA GLN A 123 -10.99 12.93 -15.97
C GLN A 123 -10.13 12.19 -14.95
N VAL A 124 -8.90 11.88 -15.33
CA VAL A 124 -7.91 11.23 -14.46
C VAL A 124 -6.71 12.14 -14.36
N SER A 125 -6.38 12.53 -13.13
CA SER A 125 -5.07 13.10 -12.83
C SER A 125 -4.24 12.10 -12.04
N TRP A 126 -2.94 12.10 -12.28
CA TRP A 126 -2.01 11.28 -11.51
C TRP A 126 -0.73 12.05 -11.14
N LYS A 127 -0.14 11.68 -10.01
CA LYS A 127 1.19 12.13 -9.59
C LYS A 127 1.97 10.92 -9.11
N HIS A 128 3.19 10.75 -9.60
CA HIS A 128 4.07 9.68 -9.14
C HIS A 128 5.22 10.27 -8.33
N TYR A 129 5.21 10.05 -7.03
CA TYR A 129 6.21 10.54 -6.09
C TYR A 129 7.33 9.50 -5.96
N ASP A 130 8.48 9.82 -6.52
CA ASP A 130 9.67 8.96 -6.49
C ASP A 130 10.81 9.70 -5.78
N SER A 131 11.18 9.21 -4.60
CA SER A 131 12.20 9.86 -3.79
C SER A 131 13.62 9.71 -4.35
N SER A 132 13.87 8.73 -5.24
CA SER A 132 15.20 8.38 -5.70
C SER A 132 15.56 9.06 -7.02
N PRO A 133 16.59 9.93 -7.06
CA PRO A 133 17.06 10.51 -8.31
C PRO A 133 17.85 9.53 -9.19
N SER A 134 18.31 8.40 -8.63
CA SER A 134 19.21 7.44 -9.31
C SER A 134 18.53 6.13 -9.72
N LEU A 135 17.36 5.83 -9.14
CA LEU A 135 16.57 4.62 -9.42
C LEU A 135 15.13 5.05 -9.72
N SER A 136 14.83 5.31 -11.00
CA SER A 136 13.48 5.68 -11.41
C SER A 136 12.56 4.46 -11.38
N ASN A 137 11.42 4.61 -10.70
CA ASN A 137 10.34 3.64 -10.68
C ASN A 137 9.24 3.95 -11.72
N SER A 138 9.48 4.85 -12.67
CA SER A 138 8.45 5.36 -13.60
C SER A 138 7.86 4.25 -14.48
N SER A 139 8.63 3.23 -14.86
CA SER A 139 8.11 2.08 -15.62
C SER A 139 7.11 1.25 -14.81
N ALA A 140 7.45 0.93 -13.56
CA ALA A 140 6.56 0.24 -12.62
C ALA A 140 5.30 1.08 -12.32
N ALA A 141 5.46 2.38 -12.13
CA ALA A 141 4.34 3.30 -11.90
C ALA A 141 3.42 3.39 -13.12
N SER A 142 3.97 3.48 -14.34
CA SER A 142 3.21 3.49 -15.59
C SER A 142 2.44 2.19 -15.79
N ARG A 143 3.07 1.04 -15.57
CA ARG A 143 2.40 -0.26 -15.66
C ARG A 143 1.29 -0.41 -14.62
N THR A 144 1.55 0.03 -13.38
CA THR A 144 0.57 0.06 -12.29
C THR A 144 -0.63 0.93 -12.65
N LEU A 145 -0.39 2.16 -13.15
CA LEU A 145 -1.44 3.06 -13.61
C LEU A 145 -2.30 2.42 -14.71
N SER A 146 -1.68 1.82 -15.73
CA SER A 146 -2.40 1.19 -16.83
C SER A 146 -3.29 0.04 -16.36
N LYS A 147 -2.74 -0.89 -15.56
CA LYS A 147 -3.52 -2.04 -15.05
C LYS A 147 -4.63 -1.59 -14.08
N PHE A 148 -4.33 -0.65 -13.18
CA PHE A 148 -5.34 -0.07 -12.28
C PHE A 148 -6.48 0.57 -13.07
N MET A 149 -6.17 1.41 -14.06
CA MET A 149 -7.18 2.11 -14.85
C MET A 149 -8.00 1.17 -15.72
N LEU A 150 -7.41 0.10 -16.25
CA LEU A 150 -8.14 -0.94 -16.97
C LEU A 150 -9.16 -1.61 -16.04
N CYS A 151 -8.73 -2.06 -14.87
CA CYS A 151 -9.61 -2.72 -13.90
C CYS A 151 -10.71 -1.78 -13.39
N TYR A 152 -10.36 -0.53 -13.08
CA TYR A 152 -11.31 0.49 -12.65
C TYR A 152 -12.39 0.75 -13.70
N LYS A 153 -12.00 0.91 -14.99
CA LYS A 153 -12.96 1.10 -16.09
C LYS A 153 -13.89 -0.11 -16.24
N THR A 154 -13.35 -1.32 -16.16
CA THR A 154 -14.09 -2.57 -16.24
C THR A 154 -15.10 -2.69 -15.10
N ALA A 155 -14.65 -2.52 -13.85
CA ALA A 155 -15.48 -2.62 -12.66
C ALA A 155 -16.61 -1.59 -12.64
N ARG A 156 -16.30 -0.33 -13.01
CA ARG A 156 -17.26 0.78 -12.99
C ARG A 156 -18.15 0.83 -14.22
N LYS A 157 -17.81 0.12 -15.29
CA LYS A 157 -18.47 0.18 -16.61
C LYS A 157 -18.59 1.62 -17.13
N ILE A 158 -17.52 2.41 -16.99
CA ILE A 158 -17.47 3.81 -17.42
C ILE A 158 -16.40 4.03 -18.48
N SER A 159 -16.65 5.02 -19.34
CA SER A 159 -15.63 5.60 -20.20
C SER A 159 -14.95 6.75 -19.46
N ILE A 160 -13.62 6.81 -19.58
CA ILE A 160 -12.79 7.81 -18.91
C ILE A 160 -11.84 8.38 -19.95
N GLY A 161 -11.58 9.69 -19.87
CA GLY A 161 -10.63 10.38 -20.72
C GLY A 161 -9.17 9.93 -20.49
N ASN A 162 -8.27 10.62 -21.17
CA ASN A 162 -6.83 10.38 -21.02
C ASN A 162 -6.35 10.80 -19.64
N ALA A 163 -5.42 10.02 -19.08
CA ALA A 163 -4.79 10.33 -17.81
C ALA A 163 -3.70 11.39 -18.00
N VAL A 164 -3.77 12.49 -17.23
CA VAL A 164 -2.79 13.57 -17.26
C VAL A 164 -2.04 13.60 -15.92
N GLY A 165 -0.72 13.69 -15.95
CA GLY A 165 0.05 13.67 -14.72
C GLY A 165 1.53 13.85 -14.93
N GLU A 166 2.26 13.77 -13.82
CA GLU A 166 3.69 14.05 -13.77
C GLU A 166 4.40 13.17 -12.73
N ASP A 167 5.70 12.93 -13.00
CA ASP A 167 6.63 12.40 -12.02
C ASP A 167 7.14 13.54 -11.13
N ILE A 168 7.03 13.35 -9.81
CA ILE A 168 7.54 14.25 -8.78
C ILE A 168 8.81 13.63 -8.21
N ALA A 169 9.96 14.18 -8.61
CA ALA A 169 11.26 13.74 -8.14
C ALA A 169 11.54 14.22 -6.71
N GLY A 170 12.11 13.33 -5.89
CA GLY A 170 12.67 13.66 -4.59
C GLY A 170 14.20 13.76 -4.60
N ASN A 171 14.74 13.90 -3.40
CA ASN A 171 16.16 14.18 -3.14
C ASN A 171 16.80 13.15 -2.18
N GLN A 172 16.25 11.92 -2.13
CA GLN A 172 16.75 10.88 -1.25
C GLN A 172 18.22 10.58 -1.53
N THR A 173 19.02 10.54 -0.46
CA THR A 173 20.46 10.25 -0.52
C THR A 173 20.81 8.81 -0.16
N ASP A 174 19.93 8.09 0.54
CA ASP A 174 20.19 6.75 1.06
C ASP A 174 19.12 5.75 0.60
N GLY A 175 19.47 4.71 -0.16
CA GLY A 175 18.50 3.83 -0.84
C GLY A 175 17.46 3.15 0.06
N TRP A 176 17.76 2.86 1.32
CA TRP A 176 16.84 2.19 2.26
C TRP A 176 15.65 3.04 2.72
N ARG A 177 15.71 4.36 2.50
CA ARG A 177 14.67 5.31 2.97
C ARG A 177 13.42 5.38 2.09
N CYS A 178 13.38 4.71 0.94
CA CYS A 178 12.32 4.90 -0.07
C CYS A 178 10.93 4.55 0.48
N GLY A 179 10.83 3.45 1.23
CA GLY A 179 9.59 3.10 1.94
C GLY A 179 9.13 4.19 2.91
N TRP A 180 10.05 4.86 3.63
CA TRP A 180 9.71 5.97 4.52
C TRP A 180 9.18 7.19 3.76
N TYR A 181 9.74 7.50 2.58
CA TYR A 181 9.21 8.55 1.71
C TYR A 181 7.80 8.24 1.20
N VAL A 182 7.49 6.97 0.88
CA VAL A 182 6.12 6.56 0.55
C VAL A 182 5.16 6.86 1.70
N LEU A 183 5.54 6.47 2.92
CA LEU A 183 4.72 6.70 4.12
C LEU A 183 4.53 8.20 4.42
N GLY A 184 5.60 8.99 4.28
CA GLY A 184 5.55 10.45 4.46
C GLY A 184 4.63 11.13 3.45
N ASN A 185 4.76 10.81 2.16
CA ASN A 185 3.87 11.33 1.13
C ASN A 185 2.40 10.96 1.39
N CYS A 186 2.11 9.71 1.79
CA CYS A 186 0.74 9.31 2.14
C CYS A 186 0.20 10.10 3.32
N SER A 187 1.00 10.26 4.38
CA SER A 187 0.59 11.02 5.57
C SER A 187 0.28 12.48 5.23
N ARG A 188 1.11 13.13 4.40
CA ARG A 188 0.89 14.51 3.94
C ARG A 188 -0.40 14.65 3.13
N ILE A 189 -0.60 13.77 2.14
CA ILE A 189 -1.78 13.81 1.27
C ILE A 189 -3.07 13.58 2.08
N LEU A 190 -3.04 12.64 3.03
CA LEU A 190 -4.17 12.38 3.93
C LEU A 190 -4.46 13.54 4.89
N GLN A 191 -3.48 14.39 5.19
CA GLN A 191 -3.64 15.63 5.94
C GLN A 191 -4.12 16.81 5.06
N GLY A 192 -4.37 16.58 3.78
CA GLY A 192 -4.76 17.62 2.82
C GLY A 192 -3.61 18.51 2.35
N GLN A 193 -2.36 18.07 2.54
CA GLN A 193 -1.17 18.74 2.04
C GLN A 193 -0.76 18.15 0.68
N GLU A 194 0.03 18.88 -0.09
CA GLU A 194 0.71 18.29 -1.24
C GLU A 194 1.78 17.29 -0.77
N GLY A 195 1.94 16.20 -1.54
CA GLY A 195 3.08 15.30 -1.41
C GLY A 195 4.40 15.98 -1.79
N GLY A 196 5.42 15.19 -2.15
CA GLY A 196 6.77 15.69 -2.39
C GLY A 196 7.57 15.85 -1.10
N GLU A 197 7.43 14.90 -0.17
CA GLU A 197 8.27 14.82 1.03
C GLU A 197 9.76 14.88 0.66
N ASP A 198 10.49 15.82 1.25
CA ASP A 198 11.91 16.09 0.99
C ASP A 198 12.84 15.50 2.07
N GLY A 199 12.25 14.86 3.08
CA GLY A 199 12.97 14.12 4.12
C GLY A 199 12.81 14.73 5.51
N GLU A 200 12.35 15.98 5.63
CA GLU A 200 12.17 16.68 6.92
C GLU A 200 11.10 16.01 7.80
N GLY A 201 10.03 15.50 7.19
CA GLY A 201 8.91 14.86 7.89
C GLY A 201 9.18 13.42 8.32
N LEU A 202 10.27 12.79 7.87
CA LEU A 202 10.47 11.33 8.06
C LEU A 202 10.69 10.93 9.52
N ALA A 203 11.22 11.82 10.36
CA ALA A 203 11.31 11.57 11.80
C ALA A 203 9.92 11.44 12.43
N GLN A 204 8.98 12.31 12.02
CA GLN A 204 7.60 12.30 12.53
C GLN A 204 6.85 11.04 12.06
N VAL A 205 7.06 10.61 10.82
CA VAL A 205 6.51 9.36 10.28
C VAL A 205 6.99 8.15 11.10
N ARG A 206 8.29 8.14 11.46
CA ARG A 206 8.85 7.07 12.29
C ARG A 206 8.27 7.05 13.70
N GLU A 207 8.20 8.21 14.36
CA GLU A 207 7.57 8.33 15.68
C GLU A 207 6.10 7.89 15.66
N GLU A 208 5.38 8.23 14.59
CA GLU A 208 4.00 7.80 14.39
C GLU A 208 3.88 6.28 14.17
N MET A 209 4.76 5.68 13.37
CA MET A 209 4.83 4.23 13.18
C MET A 209 5.03 3.51 14.51
N GLU A 210 5.98 3.97 15.33
CA GLU A 210 6.26 3.40 16.64
C GLU A 210 5.06 3.52 17.60
N ARG A 211 4.35 4.66 17.54
CA ARG A 211 3.11 4.87 18.28
C ARG A 211 2.02 3.88 17.85
N PHE A 212 1.74 3.76 16.56
CA PHE A 212 0.75 2.81 16.04
C PHE A 212 1.07 1.37 16.43
N LEU A 213 2.33 0.96 16.30
CA LEU A 213 2.77 -0.38 16.70
C LEU A 213 2.51 -0.67 18.19
N LYS A 214 2.75 0.30 19.07
CA LYS A 214 2.50 0.16 20.52
C LYS A 214 1.02 0.08 20.84
N GLU A 215 0.21 0.95 20.23
CA GLU A 215 -1.24 0.99 20.42
C GLU A 215 -1.90 -0.31 19.93
N ARG A 216 -1.59 -0.71 18.69
CA ARG A 216 -2.18 -1.88 18.04
C ARG A 216 -1.75 -3.19 18.68
N ARG A 217 -0.51 -3.32 19.15
CA ARG A 217 -0.05 -4.51 19.89
C ARG A 217 -0.98 -4.88 21.03
N THR A 218 -1.36 -3.90 21.85
CA THR A 218 -2.20 -4.16 23.04
C THR A 218 -3.58 -4.69 22.63
N LEU A 219 -4.12 -4.18 21.52
CA LEU A 219 -5.40 -4.63 20.97
C LEU A 219 -5.28 -6.03 20.37
N THR A 220 -4.27 -6.28 19.55
CA THR A 220 -4.00 -7.58 18.94
C THR A 220 -3.79 -8.66 20.00
N GLU A 221 -3.06 -8.39 21.09
CA GLU A 221 -2.90 -9.32 22.21
C GLU A 221 -4.25 -9.68 22.86
N ARG A 222 -5.16 -8.70 23.02
CA ARG A 222 -6.52 -8.92 23.55
C ARG A 222 -7.38 -9.75 22.59
N GLU A 223 -7.32 -9.47 21.30
CA GLU A 223 -8.06 -10.20 20.25
C GLU A 223 -7.62 -11.67 20.19
N ILE A 224 -6.31 -11.93 20.17
CA ILE A 224 -5.74 -13.28 20.18
C ILE A 224 -6.17 -14.03 21.45
N MET A 225 -6.11 -13.40 22.61
CA MET A 225 -6.51 -14.03 23.88
C MET A 225 -8.01 -14.34 23.92
N THR A 226 -8.84 -13.46 23.35
CA THR A 226 -10.29 -13.66 23.25
C THR A 226 -10.61 -14.83 22.33
N LYS A 227 -10.02 -14.88 21.14
CA LYS A 227 -10.20 -15.98 20.18
C LYS A 227 -9.80 -17.33 20.78
N ARG A 228 -8.64 -17.42 21.44
CA ARG A 228 -8.18 -18.63 22.15
C ARG A 228 -9.08 -19.06 23.30
N ARG A 229 -9.84 -18.13 23.91
CA ARG A 229 -10.83 -18.49 24.94
C ARG A 229 -12.05 -19.12 24.27
N LEU A 230 -12.58 -18.49 23.22
CA LEU A 230 -13.73 -19.00 22.46
C LEU A 230 -13.46 -20.39 21.88
N GLU A 231 -12.32 -20.60 21.23
CA GLU A 231 -11.92 -21.91 20.68
C GLU A 231 -11.86 -23.01 21.77
N ARG A 232 -11.44 -22.65 22.99
CA ARG A 232 -11.45 -23.58 24.13
C ARG A 232 -12.86 -23.88 24.63
N PHE A 233 -13.77 -22.91 24.63
CA PHE A 233 -15.17 -23.15 25.00
C PHE A 233 -15.90 -24.04 23.97
N GLU A 234 -15.68 -23.79 22.68
CA GLU A 234 -16.26 -24.59 21.59
C GLU A 234 -15.65 -26.00 21.52
N GLY A 235 -14.34 -26.13 21.77
CA GLY A 235 -13.65 -27.42 21.81
C GLY A 235 -13.99 -28.30 23.03
N VAL A 236 -14.58 -27.74 24.09
CA VAL A 236 -15.08 -28.49 25.26
C VAL A 236 -16.54 -28.92 25.09
N SER A 237 -17.23 -28.43 24.06
CA SER A 237 -18.63 -28.76 23.76
C SER A 237 -18.80 -29.85 22.68
N LYS A 238 -17.72 -30.56 22.33
CA LYS A 238 -17.71 -31.75 21.46
C LYS A 238 -17.19 -32.95 22.23
#